data_AF-A0A9W7AXU9-F1
#
_entry.id   AF-A0A9W7AXU9-F1
#
_cell.length_a   1.000
_cell.length_b   1.000
_cell.length_c   1.000
_cell.angle_alpha   90.00
_cell.angle_beta   90.00
_cell.angle_gamma   90.00
#
_symmetry.space_group_name_H-M   'P 1'
#
loop_
_entity.id
_entity.type
_entity.pdbx_description
1 polymer ?
#
loop_
_entity_poly.entity_id
_entity_poly.type
_entity_poly.pdbx_seq_one_letter_code
_entity_poly.pdbx_strand_id
1 'polypeptide(L)'
;MLSRTRLVLSQIPPNTSKTSKSDQLGLAGWRASVDNLLTSVLKTTLSSLPSSTLTSTLSSLSYVPSRNVEKASEALSISQQIANEKIKEVQKKIVEVEELREEDKVMLDQAVNDWKIAEKQKETYQSKLHTLQSTLANQTQTSTPESSTHPILGPLLLDLGYKKLYTPPISTLSSLPIWSKQRTFRPSRAHQIAQSKLKSKTGMPGIICLTEIESGGLKIVDGQHRVAALSIMESEGEKVDKVLVEGKALRGAQ
;
A
#
# COMPACT_ATOMS: atom_id res chain seq x y z
N MET A 1 -24.25 -3.53 -7.41
CA MET A 1 -23.22 -4.54 -7.77
C MET A 1 -21.87 -3.84 -7.78
N LEU A 2 -21.15 -3.86 -6.66
CA LEU A 2 -19.84 -3.21 -6.54
C LEU A 2 -18.78 -4.28 -6.33
N SER A 3 -17.91 -4.44 -7.33
CA SER A 3 -16.83 -5.42 -7.38
C SER A 3 -15.70 -5.01 -6.43
N ARG A 4 -15.32 -5.95 -5.56
CA ARG A 4 -14.16 -5.86 -4.66
C ARG A 4 -12.90 -6.27 -5.41
N THR A 5 -11.98 -5.34 -5.64
CA THR A 5 -10.63 -5.66 -6.12
C THR A 5 -9.73 -5.86 -4.91
N ARG A 6 -9.19 -7.08 -4.78
CA ARG A 6 -8.31 -7.52 -3.69
C ARG A 6 -6.87 -7.28 -4.14
N LEU A 7 -6.18 -6.29 -3.57
CA LEU A 7 -4.74 -6.08 -3.79
C LEU A 7 -3.97 -7.15 -3.00
N VAL A 8 -3.27 -8.01 -3.75
CA VAL A 8 -2.31 -8.98 -3.22
C VAL A 8 -0.95 -8.30 -3.19
N LEU A 9 -0.39 -8.15 -2.00
CA LEU A 9 0.96 -7.66 -1.76
C LEU A 9 1.95 -8.79 -2.13
N SER A 10 2.53 -8.75 -3.32
CA SER A 10 3.63 -9.64 -3.70
C SER A 10 4.94 -9.09 -3.16
N GLN A 11 5.62 -9.91 -2.35
CA GLN A 11 6.96 -9.66 -1.84
C GLN A 11 7.96 -9.58 -3.00
N ILE A 12 8.68 -8.47 -3.09
CA ILE A 12 9.79 -8.28 -4.03
C ILE A 12 11.08 -8.77 -3.36
N PRO A 13 11.81 -9.76 -3.92
CA PRO A 13 13.12 -10.13 -3.40
C PRO A 13 14.20 -9.12 -3.83
N PRO A 14 15.30 -9.00 -3.05
CA PRO A 14 16.38 -8.06 -3.35
C PRO A 14 17.19 -8.52 -4.57
N ASN A 15 17.31 -7.60 -5.54
CA ASN A 15 18.10 -7.76 -6.74
C ASN A 15 19.60 -7.65 -6.38
N THR A 16 20.34 -8.75 -6.52
CA THR A 16 21.81 -8.77 -6.37
C THR A 16 22.44 -8.75 -7.76
N SER A 17 22.68 -7.55 -8.30
CA SER A 17 23.44 -7.37 -9.53
C SER A 17 24.92 -7.61 -9.26
N LYS A 18 25.40 -8.84 -9.50
CA LYS A 18 26.81 -9.10 -9.79
C LYS A 18 27.05 -8.69 -11.24
N THR A 19 27.70 -7.55 -11.43
CA THR A 19 28.20 -7.10 -12.73
C THR A 19 29.37 -7.99 -13.15
N SER A 20 29.12 -8.85 -14.13
CA SER A 20 30.14 -9.59 -14.86
C SER A 20 31.08 -8.60 -15.58
N LYS A 21 32.39 -8.75 -15.37
CA LYS A 21 33.46 -7.98 -16.03
C LYS A 21 33.65 -8.32 -17.53
N SER A 22 32.72 -9.01 -18.18
CA SER A 22 32.90 -9.54 -19.54
C SER A 22 32.57 -8.58 -20.68
N ASP A 23 31.90 -7.46 -20.43
CA ASP A 23 31.24 -6.71 -21.53
C ASP A 23 32.00 -5.44 -21.97
N GLN A 24 33.27 -5.29 -21.58
CA GLN A 24 34.12 -4.16 -22.01
C GLN A 24 35.06 -4.48 -23.18
N LEU A 25 34.71 -5.43 -24.06
CA LEU A 25 35.36 -5.53 -25.37
C LEU A 25 34.55 -4.72 -26.38
N GLY A 26 34.75 -3.39 -26.34
CA GLY A 26 34.26 -2.48 -27.36
C GLY A 26 34.82 -2.79 -28.76
N LEU A 27 34.32 -2.10 -29.78
CA LEU A 27 34.63 -2.27 -31.22
C LEU A 27 36.12 -2.52 -31.58
N ALA A 28 37.07 -2.09 -30.74
CA ALA A 28 38.49 -2.34 -30.91
C ALA A 28 38.89 -3.83 -30.84
N GLY A 29 38.23 -4.64 -30.00
CA GLY A 29 38.52 -6.07 -29.86
C GLY A 29 38.11 -6.89 -31.08
N TRP A 30 37.03 -6.48 -31.76
CA TRP A 30 36.53 -7.17 -32.96
C TRP A 30 37.46 -7.00 -34.17
N ARG A 31 38.02 -5.81 -34.37
CA ARG A 31 38.98 -5.56 -35.48
C ARG A 31 40.24 -6.40 -35.34
N ALA A 32 40.82 -6.45 -34.13
CA ALA A 32 42.01 -7.26 -33.86
C ALA A 32 41.79 -8.77 -34.07
N SER A 33 40.58 -9.27 -33.82
CA SER A 33 40.23 -10.67 -34.05
C SER A 33 40.09 -11.01 -35.53
N VAL A 34 39.48 -10.12 -36.33
CA VAL A 34 39.33 -10.32 -37.79
C VAL A 34 40.67 -10.25 -38.51
N ASP A 35 41.55 -9.29 -38.15
CA ASP A 35 42.86 -9.15 -38.77
C ASP A 35 43.77 -10.35 -38.49
N ASN A 36 43.71 -10.92 -37.27
CA ASN A 36 44.44 -12.14 -36.91
C ASN A 36 43.91 -13.38 -37.66
N LEU A 37 42.61 -13.44 -37.94
CA LEU A 37 42.02 -14.57 -38.66
C LEU A 37 42.37 -14.51 -40.16
N LEU A 38 42.32 -13.33 -40.77
CA LEU A 38 42.73 -13.12 -42.16
C LEU A 38 44.22 -13.38 -42.38
N THR A 39 45.09 -12.89 -41.49
CA THR A 39 46.53 -13.16 -41.58
C THR A 39 46.85 -14.64 -41.34
N SER A 40 46.17 -15.31 -40.41
CA SER A 40 46.32 -16.75 -40.18
C SER A 40 45.94 -17.57 -41.41
N VAL A 41 44.78 -17.30 -42.02
CA VAL A 41 44.31 -18.02 -43.20
C VAL A 41 45.28 -17.80 -44.36
N LEU A 42 45.66 -16.54 -44.65
CA LEU A 42 46.59 -16.21 -45.72
C LEU A 42 47.95 -16.90 -45.54
N LYS A 43 48.48 -16.93 -44.31
CA LYS A 43 49.78 -17.53 -43.99
C LYS A 43 49.75 -19.07 -44.10
N THR A 44 48.61 -19.68 -43.77
CA THR A 44 48.44 -21.14 -43.85
C THR A 44 48.23 -21.59 -45.29
N THR A 45 47.51 -20.80 -46.11
CA THR A 45 47.31 -21.14 -47.53
C THR A 45 48.56 -20.85 -48.38
N LEU A 46 49.30 -19.78 -48.10
CA LEU A 46 50.48 -19.40 -48.91
C LEU A 46 51.72 -20.26 -48.61
N SER A 47 51.82 -20.87 -47.41
CA SER A 47 52.99 -21.67 -47.02
C SER A 47 52.97 -23.12 -47.54
N SER A 48 51.84 -23.59 -48.10
CA SER A 48 51.71 -24.95 -48.62
C SER A 48 51.86 -25.08 -50.14
N LEU A 49 52.10 -23.98 -50.86
CA LEU A 49 52.16 -23.97 -52.32
C LEU A 49 53.62 -23.96 -52.84
N PRO A 50 53.99 -24.85 -53.77
CA PRO A 50 55.33 -24.86 -54.37
C PRO A 50 55.59 -23.62 -55.22
N SER A 51 56.77 -23.02 -55.08
CA SER A 51 57.15 -21.71 -55.65
C SER A 51 56.98 -21.58 -57.18
N SER A 52 56.95 -22.69 -57.91
CA SER A 52 56.74 -22.72 -59.36
C SER A 52 55.27 -22.58 -59.81
N THR A 53 54.31 -22.69 -58.88
CA THR A 53 52.86 -22.54 -59.18
C THR A 53 52.35 -21.12 -58.89
N LEU A 54 53.08 -20.36 -58.07
CA LEU A 54 52.74 -18.97 -57.72
C LEU A 54 52.89 -18.01 -58.92
N THR A 55 53.82 -18.27 -59.83
CA THR A 55 54.08 -17.38 -60.98
C THR A 55 53.07 -17.54 -62.11
N SER A 56 52.49 -18.73 -62.35
CA SER A 56 51.45 -18.90 -63.38
C SER A 56 50.07 -18.43 -62.91
N THR A 57 49.75 -18.61 -61.62
CA THR A 57 48.48 -18.14 -61.04
C THR A 57 48.43 -16.62 -60.90
N LEU A 58 49.53 -15.95 -60.53
CA LEU A 58 49.63 -14.48 -60.50
C LEU A 58 49.48 -13.83 -61.89
N SER A 59 49.92 -14.50 -62.96
CA SER A 59 49.74 -13.99 -64.33
C SER A 59 48.28 -14.13 -64.81
N SER A 60 47.58 -15.20 -64.44
CA SER A 60 46.15 -15.39 -64.73
C SER A 60 45.19 -14.56 -63.87
N LEU A 61 45.67 -13.95 -62.78
CA LEU A 61 44.87 -13.08 -61.89
C LEU A 61 44.73 -11.64 -62.42
N SER A 62 45.36 -11.32 -63.55
CA SER A 62 45.40 -9.96 -64.12
C SER A 62 44.19 -9.59 -64.99
N TYR A 63 43.28 -10.52 -65.25
CA TYR A 63 42.08 -10.26 -66.05
C TYR A 63 40.80 -10.60 -65.28
N VAL A 64 40.42 -9.70 -64.37
CA VAL A 64 39.04 -9.63 -63.87
C VAL A 64 38.20 -9.01 -65.00
N PRO A 65 37.19 -9.70 -65.54
CA PRO A 65 36.33 -9.13 -66.57
C PRO A 65 35.70 -7.84 -66.04
N SER A 66 35.78 -6.73 -66.78
CA SER A 66 35.32 -5.40 -66.34
C SER A 66 33.86 -5.39 -65.83
N ARG A 67 33.01 -6.31 -66.31
CA ARG A 67 31.63 -6.50 -65.84
C ARG A 67 31.52 -6.99 -64.39
N ASN A 68 32.52 -7.69 -63.85
CA ASN A 68 32.53 -8.13 -62.45
C ASN A 68 32.93 -7.00 -61.50
N VAL A 69 33.75 -6.04 -61.96
CA VAL A 69 34.15 -4.86 -61.19
C VAL A 69 32.96 -3.91 -61.02
N GLU A 70 32.15 -3.73 -62.06
CA GLU A 70 30.95 -2.90 -62.04
C GLU A 70 29.89 -3.44 -61.06
N LYS A 71 29.59 -4.74 -61.13
CA LYS A 71 28.69 -5.42 -60.16
C LYS A 71 29.18 -5.34 -58.72
N ALA A 72 30.50 -5.43 -58.50
CA ALA A 72 31.08 -5.29 -57.17
C ALA A 72 30.95 -3.85 -56.64
N SER A 73 31.09 -2.84 -57.51
CA SER A 73 30.92 -1.43 -57.15
C SER A 73 29.46 -1.08 -56.81
N GLU A 74 28.50 -1.63 -57.56
CA GLU A 74 27.07 -1.49 -57.28
C GLU A 74 26.69 -2.15 -55.94
N ALA A 75 27.17 -3.38 -55.70
CA ALA A 75 26.94 -4.08 -54.44
C ALA A 75 27.53 -3.32 -53.23
N LEU A 76 28.69 -2.69 -53.41
CA LEU A 76 29.30 -1.85 -52.38
C LEU A 76 28.45 -0.61 -52.09
N SER A 77 27.93 0.05 -53.14
CA SER A 77 27.07 1.23 -53.01
C SER A 77 25.76 0.90 -52.28
N ILE A 78 25.11 -0.21 -52.66
CA ILE A 78 23.88 -0.69 -51.99
C ILE A 78 24.17 -1.01 -50.51
N SER A 79 25.29 -1.70 -50.23
CA SER A 79 25.70 -2.02 -48.86
C SER A 79 25.95 -0.76 -48.03
N GLN A 80 26.59 0.27 -48.61
CA GLN A 80 26.78 1.56 -47.96
C GLN A 80 25.46 2.28 -47.67
N GLN A 81 24.51 2.25 -48.60
CA GLN A 81 23.17 2.84 -48.39
C GLN A 81 22.44 2.15 -47.24
N ILE A 82 22.41 0.80 -47.22
CA ILE A 82 21.79 0.02 -46.13
C ILE A 82 22.46 0.32 -44.78
N ALA A 83 23.80 0.42 -44.75
CA ALA A 83 24.52 0.75 -43.53
C ALA A 83 24.16 2.15 -43.02
N ASN A 84 24.06 3.14 -43.91
CA ASN A 84 23.68 4.50 -43.54
C ASN A 84 22.24 4.60 -43.02
N GLU A 85 21.30 3.84 -43.60
CA GLU A 85 19.91 3.77 -43.09
C GLU A 85 19.86 3.16 -41.69
N LYS A 86 20.60 2.07 -41.46
CA LYS A 86 20.69 1.46 -40.12
C LYS A 86 21.32 2.40 -39.09
N ILE A 87 22.35 3.17 -39.48
CA ILE A 87 22.94 4.18 -38.60
C ILE A 87 21.91 5.24 -38.21
N LYS A 88 21.12 5.74 -39.17
CA LYS A 88 20.04 6.70 -38.90
C LYS A 88 18.98 6.13 -37.96
N GLU A 89 18.60 4.87 -38.15
CA GLU A 89 17.62 4.21 -37.27
C GLU A 89 18.16 4.06 -35.83
N VAL A 90 19.42 3.66 -35.68
CA VAL A 90 20.07 3.54 -34.37
C VAL A 90 20.19 4.91 -33.70
N GLN A 91 20.57 5.96 -34.43
CA GLN A 91 20.64 7.32 -33.90
C GLN A 91 19.27 7.80 -33.41
N LYS A 92 18.19 7.51 -34.14
CA LYS A 92 16.83 7.83 -33.70
C LYS A 92 16.47 7.13 -32.38
N LYS A 93 16.79 5.83 -32.27
CA LYS A 93 16.54 5.05 -31.04
C LYS A 93 17.36 5.55 -29.84
N ILE A 94 18.57 6.05 -30.05
CA ILE A 94 19.40 6.62 -28.98
C ILE A 94 18.73 7.87 -28.40
N VAL A 95 18.25 8.77 -29.26
CA VAL A 95 17.56 10.00 -28.81
C VAL A 95 16.30 9.67 -28.03
N GLU A 96 15.49 8.72 -28.50
CA GLU A 96 14.27 8.27 -27.81
C GLU A 96 14.58 7.66 -26.43
N VAL A 97 15.65 6.89 -26.31
CA VAL A 97 16.08 6.32 -25.02
C VAL A 97 16.61 7.39 -24.07
N GLU A 98 17.28 8.44 -24.58
CA GLU A 98 17.72 9.57 -23.75
C GLU A 98 16.54 10.40 -23.23
N GLU A 99 15.52 10.62 -24.05
CA GLU A 99 14.31 11.34 -23.64
C GLU A 99 13.57 10.60 -22.51
N LEU A 100 13.36 9.29 -22.65
CA LEU A 100 12.76 8.45 -21.60
C LEU A 100 13.58 8.46 -20.31
N ARG A 101 14.92 8.50 -20.41
CA ARG A 101 15.79 8.57 -19.22
C ARG A 101 15.64 9.89 -18.46
N GLU A 102 15.43 11.00 -19.16
CA GLU A 102 15.23 12.28 -18.49
C GLU A 102 13.83 12.36 -17.86
N GLU A 103 12.81 11.79 -18.51
CA GLU A 103 11.46 11.65 -17.91
C GLU A 103 11.49 10.82 -16.61
N ASP A 104 12.16 9.67 -16.61
CA ASP A 104 12.31 8.81 -15.44
C ASP A 104 13.03 9.54 -14.28
N LYS A 105 14.06 10.34 -14.61
CA LYS A 105 14.81 11.13 -13.63
C LYS A 105 13.93 12.20 -12.98
N VAL A 106 13.13 12.91 -13.77
CA VAL A 106 12.18 13.91 -13.24
C VAL A 106 11.12 13.24 -12.36
N MET A 107 10.58 12.09 -12.77
CA MET A 107 9.61 11.33 -11.97
C MET A 107 10.21 10.89 -10.62
N LEU A 108 11.47 10.42 -10.62
CA LEU A 108 12.16 9.99 -9.41
C LEU A 108 12.37 11.17 -8.44
N ASP A 109 12.78 12.33 -8.95
CA ASP A 109 12.96 13.53 -8.13
C ASP A 109 11.63 13.99 -7.50
N GLN A 110 10.53 13.92 -8.25
CA GLN A 110 9.19 14.21 -7.74
C GLN A 110 8.78 13.22 -6.63
N ALA A 111 8.96 11.92 -6.85
CA ALA A 111 8.64 10.89 -5.86
C ALA A 111 9.46 11.05 -4.56
N VAL A 112 10.74 11.43 -4.66
CA VAL A 112 11.60 11.70 -3.49
C VAL A 112 11.09 12.91 -2.70
N ASN A 113 10.61 13.96 -3.36
CA ASN A 113 10.05 15.13 -2.69
C ASN A 113 8.73 14.80 -1.99
N ASP A 114 7.84 14.07 -2.65
CA ASP A 114 6.57 13.64 -2.06
C ASP A 114 6.78 12.76 -0.82
N TRP A 115 7.76 11.85 -0.86
CA TRP A 115 8.13 11.02 0.30
C TRP A 115 8.61 11.87 1.49
N LYS A 116 9.45 12.89 1.25
CA LYS A 116 9.92 13.80 2.31
C LYS A 116 8.77 14.60 2.94
N ILE A 117 7.80 15.03 2.13
CA ILE A 117 6.61 15.73 2.63
C ILE A 117 5.78 14.80 3.52
N ALA A 118 5.57 13.55 3.10
CA ALA A 118 4.82 12.56 3.86
C ALA A 118 5.49 12.22 5.22
N GLU A 119 6.82 12.08 5.25
CA GLU A 119 7.55 11.79 6.50
C GLU A 119 7.40 12.94 7.52
N LYS A 120 7.51 14.19 7.07
CA LYS A 120 7.31 15.37 7.92
C LYS A 120 5.88 15.47 8.48
N GLN A 121 4.88 15.09 7.69
CA GLN A 121 3.50 15.03 8.16
C GLN A 121 3.33 13.96 9.25
N LYS A 122 3.91 12.78 9.04
CA LYS A 122 3.88 11.67 10.00
C LYS A 122 4.49 12.07 11.35
N GLU A 123 5.64 12.74 11.36
CA GLU A 123 6.25 13.28 12.59
C GLU A 123 5.31 14.27 13.30
N THR A 124 4.69 15.18 12.54
CA THR A 124 3.72 16.14 13.08
C THR A 124 2.53 15.46 13.75
N TYR A 125 1.99 14.39 13.14
CA TYR A 125 0.90 13.61 13.73
C TYR A 125 1.32 12.87 14.99
N GLN A 126 2.53 12.32 15.02
CA GLN A 126 3.08 11.65 16.20
C GLN A 126 3.27 12.62 17.36
N SER A 127 3.82 13.83 17.12
CA SER A 127 3.94 14.86 18.15
C SER A 127 2.57 15.28 18.71
N LYS A 128 1.57 15.48 17.84
CA LYS A 128 0.19 15.81 18.26
C LYS A 128 -0.43 14.71 19.12
N LEU A 129 -0.25 13.44 18.75
CA LEU A 129 -0.74 12.30 19.55
C LEU A 129 -0.11 12.28 20.94
N HIS A 130 1.21 12.47 21.02
CA HIS A 130 1.91 12.52 22.30
C HIS A 130 1.41 13.66 23.20
N THR A 131 1.19 14.86 22.64
CA THR A 131 0.62 16.01 23.38
C THR A 131 -0.79 15.73 23.89
N LEU A 132 -1.64 15.05 23.10
CA LEU A 132 -2.99 14.67 23.53
C LEU A 132 -2.94 13.64 24.67
N GLN A 133 -2.05 12.66 24.58
CA GLN A 133 -1.87 11.65 25.62
C GLN A 133 -1.38 12.27 26.94
N SER A 134 -0.40 13.18 26.89
CA SER A 134 0.09 13.85 28.10
C SER A 134 -0.96 14.76 28.73
N THR A 135 -1.74 15.47 27.91
CA THR A 135 -2.86 16.30 28.40
C THR A 135 -3.92 15.44 29.10
N LEU A 136 -4.26 14.27 28.53
CA LEU A 136 -5.22 13.34 29.12
C LEU A 136 -4.71 12.75 30.44
N ALA A 137 -3.44 12.37 30.51
CA ALA A 137 -2.82 11.87 31.74
C ALA A 137 -2.88 12.91 32.88
N ASN A 138 -2.60 14.18 32.56
CA ASN A 138 -2.64 15.26 33.54
C ASN A 138 -4.06 15.60 34.00
N GLN A 139 -5.07 15.47 33.13
CA GLN A 139 -6.48 15.63 33.53
C GLN A 139 -7.00 14.51 34.43
N THR A 140 -6.35 13.34 34.44
CA THR A 140 -6.79 12.20 35.24
C THR A 140 -6.31 12.29 36.71
N GLN A 141 -5.33 13.14 37.02
CA GLN A 141 -4.69 13.20 38.34
C GLN A 141 -5.23 14.29 39.30
N THR A 142 -6.09 15.22 38.84
CA THR A 142 -6.48 16.39 39.66
C THR A 142 -7.84 16.32 40.33
N SER A 143 -8.53 15.18 40.29
CA SER A 143 -9.71 14.98 41.13
C SER A 143 -9.90 13.49 41.43
N THR A 144 -9.55 13.08 42.63
CA THR A 144 -10.22 11.97 43.31
C THR A 144 -11.44 12.55 44.03
N PRO A 145 -12.60 12.75 43.38
CA PRO A 145 -13.84 12.84 44.12
C PRO A 145 -14.10 11.43 44.66
N GLU A 146 -14.43 11.35 45.95
CA GLU A 146 -15.07 10.19 46.55
C GLU A 146 -16.08 9.61 45.55
N SER A 147 -15.86 8.37 45.12
CA SER A 147 -16.59 7.78 44.00
C SER A 147 -18.08 7.76 44.32
N SER A 148 -18.82 8.75 43.82
CA SER A 148 -20.28 8.82 43.95
C SER A 148 -20.88 7.67 43.15
N THR A 149 -21.00 6.52 43.82
CA THR A 149 -21.67 5.34 43.27
C THR A 149 -23.15 5.66 43.22
N HIS A 150 -23.72 5.61 42.02
CA HIS A 150 -25.15 5.82 41.85
C HIS A 150 -25.88 4.57 42.39
N PRO A 151 -26.94 4.73 43.22
CA PRO A 151 -27.59 3.59 43.87
C PRO A 151 -28.11 2.54 42.88
N ILE A 152 -28.65 2.99 41.75
CA ILE A 152 -29.12 2.12 40.66
C ILE A 152 -28.02 1.81 39.63
N LEU A 153 -27.31 2.82 39.14
CA LEU A 153 -26.40 2.67 37.99
C LEU A 153 -24.99 2.16 38.34
N GLY A 154 -24.68 2.03 39.64
CA GLY A 154 -23.38 1.58 40.09
C GLY A 154 -22.29 2.64 39.93
N PRO A 155 -21.03 2.23 39.69
CA PRO A 155 -19.90 3.16 39.71
C PRO A 155 -19.95 4.15 38.55
N LEU A 156 -19.66 5.41 38.87
CA LEU A 156 -19.45 6.49 37.91
C LEU A 156 -18.09 6.31 37.24
N LEU A 157 -18.07 6.15 35.92
CA LEU A 157 -16.84 6.07 35.14
C LEU A 157 -16.29 7.45 34.75
N LEU A 158 -17.19 8.36 34.36
CA LEU A 158 -16.80 9.67 33.83
C LEU A 158 -17.92 10.69 34.04
N ASP A 159 -17.58 11.86 34.57
CA ASP A 159 -18.46 13.01 34.65
C ASP A 159 -17.96 14.11 33.71
N LEU A 160 -18.76 14.44 32.70
CA LEU A 160 -18.49 15.52 31.75
C LEU A 160 -19.19 16.83 32.16
N GLY A 161 -19.82 16.89 33.34
CA GLY A 161 -20.59 18.02 33.85
C GLY A 161 -22.00 18.15 33.25
N TYR A 162 -22.14 17.88 31.96
CA TYR A 162 -23.45 17.83 31.26
C TYR A 162 -23.93 16.39 30.98
N LYS A 163 -23.06 15.39 31.21
CA LYS A 163 -23.31 13.98 30.96
C LYS A 163 -22.50 13.14 31.94
N LYS A 164 -23.11 12.07 32.47
CA LYS A 164 -22.43 11.11 33.35
C LYS A 164 -22.44 9.72 32.73
N LEU A 165 -21.32 9.01 32.81
CA LEU A 165 -21.19 7.65 32.30
C LEU A 165 -21.10 6.65 33.46
N TYR A 166 -21.91 5.61 33.41
CA TYR A 166 -21.99 4.57 34.44
C TYR A 166 -21.82 3.17 33.84
N THR A 167 -21.52 2.21 34.71
CA THR A 167 -21.53 0.77 34.37
C THR A 167 -22.48 -0.03 35.26
N PRO A 168 -23.80 -0.02 34.96
CA PRO A 168 -24.75 -0.86 35.66
C PRO A 168 -24.66 -2.33 35.22
N PRO A 169 -25.09 -3.27 36.09
CA PRO A 169 -25.32 -4.64 35.70
C PRO A 169 -26.51 -4.75 34.72
N ILE A 170 -26.51 -5.78 33.87
CA ILE A 170 -27.55 -6.00 32.87
C ILE A 170 -28.92 -6.20 33.52
N SER A 171 -28.97 -6.93 34.63
CA SER A 171 -30.19 -7.14 35.42
C SER A 171 -30.88 -5.82 35.78
N THR A 172 -30.12 -4.83 36.26
CA THR A 172 -30.65 -3.49 36.54
C THR A 172 -31.13 -2.78 35.27
N LEU A 173 -30.39 -2.86 34.16
CA LEU A 173 -30.83 -2.21 32.92
C LEU A 173 -32.11 -2.82 32.35
N SER A 174 -32.28 -4.13 32.48
CA SER A 174 -33.45 -4.85 31.97
C SER A 174 -34.74 -4.53 32.74
N SER A 175 -34.63 -4.10 34.01
CA SER A 175 -35.78 -3.74 34.84
C SER A 175 -36.20 -2.27 34.70
N LEU A 176 -35.38 -1.42 34.06
CA LEU A 176 -35.70 -0.01 33.88
C LEU A 176 -36.86 0.19 32.89
N PRO A 177 -37.81 1.09 33.21
CA PRO A 177 -38.89 1.42 32.28
C PRO A 177 -38.37 2.11 31.02
N ILE A 178 -38.96 1.76 29.88
CA ILE A 178 -38.67 2.39 28.58
C ILE A 178 -39.50 3.67 28.45
N TRP A 179 -38.89 4.73 27.89
CA TRP A 179 -39.60 5.96 27.59
C TRP A 179 -40.73 5.73 26.56
N SER A 180 -41.90 6.32 26.77
CA SER A 180 -43.11 6.00 25.97
C SER A 180 -42.99 6.39 24.49
N LYS A 181 -42.20 7.42 24.16
CA LYS A 181 -41.99 7.91 22.78
C LYS A 181 -40.84 7.20 22.04
N GLN A 182 -40.50 5.97 22.43
CA GLN A 182 -39.46 5.20 21.75
C GLN A 182 -39.97 4.52 20.48
N ARG A 183 -39.03 4.21 19.58
CA ARG A 183 -39.30 3.36 18.40
C ARG A 183 -39.97 2.05 18.84
N THR A 184 -40.80 1.45 17.99
CA THR A 184 -41.40 0.14 18.28
C THR A 184 -40.31 -0.90 18.54
N PHE A 185 -40.47 -1.67 19.61
CA PHE A 185 -39.58 -2.79 19.92
C PHE A 185 -39.78 -3.93 18.93
N ARG A 186 -38.68 -4.43 18.35
CA ARG A 186 -38.66 -5.55 17.41
C ARG A 186 -37.75 -6.65 17.95
N PRO A 187 -38.30 -7.77 18.46
CA PRO A 187 -37.50 -8.87 19.01
C PRO A 187 -36.44 -9.40 18.03
N SER A 188 -36.77 -9.49 16.73
CA SER A 188 -35.85 -9.94 15.69
C SER A 188 -34.60 -9.08 15.59
N ARG A 189 -34.72 -7.76 15.79
CA ARG A 189 -33.57 -6.84 15.77
C ARG A 189 -32.67 -7.04 16.99
N ALA A 190 -33.25 -7.30 18.17
CA ALA A 190 -32.46 -7.59 19.37
C ALA A 190 -31.66 -8.88 19.19
N HIS A 191 -32.28 -9.94 18.66
CA HIS A 191 -31.60 -11.20 18.34
C HIS A 191 -30.47 -11.02 17.32
N GLN A 192 -30.69 -10.24 16.26
CA GLN A 192 -29.65 -9.94 15.28
C GLN A 192 -28.45 -9.21 15.90
N ILE A 193 -28.69 -8.26 16.81
CA ILE A 193 -27.61 -7.56 17.54
C ILE A 193 -26.85 -8.54 18.43
N ALA A 194 -27.57 -9.37 19.21
CA ALA A 194 -26.96 -10.38 20.08
C ALA A 194 -26.09 -11.34 19.26
N GLN A 195 -26.65 -12.00 18.24
CA GLN A 195 -25.92 -12.93 17.38
C GLN A 195 -24.71 -12.29 16.69
N SER A 196 -24.84 -11.05 16.22
CA SER A 196 -23.71 -10.34 15.60
C SER A 196 -22.59 -10.10 16.61
N LYS A 197 -22.93 -9.82 17.87
CA LYS A 197 -21.95 -9.52 18.93
C LYS A 197 -21.27 -10.78 19.47
N LEU A 198 -22.05 -11.83 19.67
CA LEU A 198 -21.56 -13.17 20.00
C LEU A 198 -20.54 -13.66 18.98
N LYS A 199 -20.84 -13.53 17.68
CA LYS A 199 -19.93 -13.95 16.60
C LYS A 199 -18.66 -13.11 16.53
N SER A 200 -18.79 -11.80 16.70
CA SER A 200 -17.66 -10.90 16.44
C SER A 200 -16.65 -10.82 17.58
N LYS A 201 -17.00 -11.17 18.82
CA LYS A 201 -16.22 -10.89 20.04
C LYS A 201 -15.74 -9.43 20.18
N THR A 202 -16.20 -8.50 19.31
CA THR A 202 -15.77 -7.10 19.31
C THR A 202 -16.78 -6.25 20.05
N GLY A 203 -16.31 -5.61 21.12
CA GLY A 203 -16.86 -4.41 21.77
C GLY A 203 -18.34 -4.44 22.20
N MET A 204 -18.67 -3.70 23.25
CA MET A 204 -20.06 -3.56 23.69
C MET A 204 -20.98 -3.03 22.58
N PRO A 205 -22.28 -3.40 22.59
CA PRO A 205 -23.26 -2.87 21.66
C PRO A 205 -23.55 -1.40 22.00
N GLY A 206 -22.63 -0.47 21.72
CA GLY A 206 -22.83 0.98 21.86
C GLY A 206 -23.24 1.47 23.26
N ILE A 207 -23.62 2.76 23.33
CA ILE A 207 -24.07 3.44 24.56
C ILE A 207 -25.60 3.31 24.69
N ILE A 208 -26.09 3.14 25.92
CA ILE A 208 -27.52 3.20 26.26
C ILE A 208 -27.78 4.53 26.96
N CYS A 209 -28.79 5.27 26.52
CA CYS A 209 -29.09 6.60 27.08
C CYS A 209 -30.25 6.50 28.06
N LEU A 210 -30.05 7.03 29.26
CA LEU A 210 -31.03 7.15 30.32
C LEU A 210 -31.31 8.62 30.63
N THR A 211 -32.53 8.88 31.06
CA THR A 211 -32.90 10.14 31.71
C THR A 211 -33.41 9.86 33.10
N GLU A 212 -33.08 10.77 34.01
CA GLU A 212 -33.74 10.87 35.30
C GLU A 212 -35.06 11.63 35.12
N ILE A 213 -36.15 11.13 35.71
CA ILE A 213 -37.43 11.84 35.80
C ILE A 213 -37.46 12.66 37.10
N GLU A 214 -38.33 13.65 37.19
CA GLU A 214 -38.44 14.56 38.35
C GLU A 214 -38.63 13.84 39.70
N SER A 215 -39.20 12.64 39.69
CA SER A 215 -39.36 11.80 40.88
C SER A 215 -38.10 11.01 41.28
N GLY A 216 -36.95 11.25 40.63
CA GLY A 216 -35.70 10.49 40.81
C GLY A 216 -35.67 9.11 40.15
N GLY A 217 -36.69 8.76 39.37
CA GLY A 217 -36.72 7.50 38.63
C GLY A 217 -35.84 7.55 37.37
N LEU A 218 -35.44 6.39 36.85
CA LEU A 218 -34.66 6.30 35.60
C LEU A 218 -35.50 5.69 34.49
N LYS A 219 -35.38 6.24 33.27
CA LYS A 219 -36.02 5.72 32.06
C LYS A 219 -35.04 5.59 30.91
N ILE A 220 -35.18 4.53 30.11
CA ILE A 220 -34.39 4.33 28.89
C ILE A 220 -34.94 5.20 27.76
N VAL A 221 -34.10 6.11 27.25
CA VAL A 221 -34.40 7.05 26.15
C VAL A 221 -33.75 6.65 24.84
N ASP A 222 -32.70 5.82 24.84
CA ASP A 222 -32.27 5.13 23.62
C ASP A 222 -31.54 3.84 24.00
N GLY A 223 -31.60 2.86 23.12
CA GLY A 223 -30.91 1.59 23.29
C GLY A 223 -31.78 0.44 23.75
N GLN A 224 -33.12 0.53 23.68
CA GLN A 224 -34.00 -0.59 24.10
C GLN A 224 -33.67 -1.95 23.41
N HIS A 225 -33.31 -1.94 22.12
CA HIS A 225 -32.92 -3.16 21.42
C HIS A 225 -31.55 -3.67 21.86
N ARG A 226 -30.68 -2.77 22.35
CA ARG A 226 -29.37 -3.11 22.91
C ARG A 226 -29.56 -3.75 24.29
N VAL A 227 -30.40 -3.16 25.13
CA VAL A 227 -30.79 -3.74 26.43
C VAL A 227 -31.33 -5.16 26.23
N ALA A 228 -32.29 -5.33 25.32
CA ALA A 228 -32.83 -6.66 25.02
C ALA A 228 -31.77 -7.64 24.46
N ALA A 229 -30.86 -7.17 23.61
CA ALA A 229 -29.77 -8.00 23.10
C ALA A 229 -28.80 -8.42 24.22
N LEU A 230 -28.52 -7.53 25.17
CA LEU A 230 -27.69 -7.84 26.34
C LEU A 230 -28.34 -8.90 27.22
N SER A 231 -29.66 -8.82 27.44
CA SER A 231 -30.39 -9.85 28.19
C SER A 231 -30.36 -11.21 27.49
N ILE A 232 -30.45 -11.25 26.15
CA ILE A 232 -30.31 -12.50 25.38
C ILE A 232 -28.91 -13.08 25.55
N MET A 233 -27.87 -12.25 25.42
CA MET A 233 -26.48 -12.68 25.61
C MET A 233 -26.22 -13.22 27.02
N GLU A 234 -26.77 -12.57 28.04
CA GLU A 234 -26.67 -13.01 29.44
C GLU A 234 -27.36 -14.38 29.64
N SER A 235 -28.53 -14.59 29.03
CA SER A 235 -29.22 -15.89 29.08
C SER A 235 -28.49 -17.02 28.35
N GLU A 236 -27.70 -16.68 27.33
CA GLU A 236 -26.86 -17.63 26.59
C GLU A 236 -25.51 -17.91 27.29
N GLY A 237 -25.28 -17.30 28.46
CA GLY A 237 -24.13 -17.58 29.33
C GLY A 237 -22.88 -16.75 29.05
N GLU A 238 -22.98 -15.69 28.22
CA GLU A 238 -21.86 -14.78 28.00
C GLU A 238 -21.70 -13.78 29.15
N LYS A 239 -20.47 -13.65 29.63
CA LYS A 239 -20.13 -12.64 30.64
C LYS A 239 -19.96 -11.29 29.98
N VAL A 240 -20.97 -10.45 30.15
CA VAL A 240 -20.90 -9.07 29.70
C VAL A 240 -20.52 -8.19 30.89
N ASP A 241 -19.21 -7.98 31.05
CA ASP A 241 -18.68 -7.42 32.30
C ASP A 241 -19.08 -5.95 32.55
N LYS A 242 -19.29 -5.13 31.50
CA LYS A 242 -19.51 -3.67 31.66
C LYS A 242 -20.37 -3.07 30.55
N VAL A 243 -21.57 -2.60 30.87
CA VAL A 243 -22.44 -1.86 29.94
C VAL A 243 -22.25 -0.36 30.13
N LEU A 244 -21.89 0.38 29.07
CA LEU A 244 -21.76 1.83 29.15
C LEU A 244 -23.11 2.53 29.03
N VAL A 245 -23.43 3.33 30.05
CA VAL A 245 -24.71 4.02 30.13
C VAL A 245 -24.49 5.51 30.32
N GLU A 246 -25.18 6.29 29.50
CA GLU A 246 -25.23 7.74 29.56
C GLU A 246 -26.42 8.18 30.41
N GLY A 247 -26.15 8.88 31.51
CA GLY A 247 -27.16 9.59 32.29
C GLY A 247 -27.16 11.08 31.95
N LYS A 248 -28.32 11.61 31.56
CA LYS A 248 -28.56 13.05 31.47
C LYS A 248 -29.46 13.47 32.63
N ALA A 249 -28.94 14.34 33.50
CA ALA A 249 -29.75 15.02 34.51
C ALA A 249 -30.62 16.06 33.79
N LEU A 250 -31.94 16.03 34.01
CA LEU A 250 -32.81 17.13 33.65
C LEU A 250 -32.52 18.27 34.63
N ARG A 251 -31.59 19.17 34.30
CA ARG A 251 -31.51 20.46 34.99
C ARG A 251 -32.81 21.18 34.68
N GLY A 252 -33.57 21.50 35.72
CA GLY A 252 -34.94 21.99 35.64
C GLY A 252 -35.13 23.03 34.54
N ALA A 253 -36.13 22.80 33.69
CA ALA A 253 -36.91 23.91 33.16
C ALA A 253 -37.70 24.45 34.35
N GLN A 254 -37.10 25.39 35.09
CA GLN A 254 -37.85 26.32 35.93
C GLN A 254 -38.40 27.43 35.04
#